data_AF-A0A9P6GW30-F1
#
_entry.id   AF-A0A9P6GW30-F1
#
_cell.length_a   1.000
_cell.length_b   1.000
_cell.length_c   1.000
_cell.angle_alpha   90.00
_cell.angle_beta   90.00
_cell.angle_gamma   90.00
#
_symmetry.space_group_name_H-M   'P 1'
#
loop_
_entity.id
_entity.type
_entity.pdbx_description
1 polymer ?
#
loop_
_entity_poly.entity_id
_entity_poly.type
_entity_poly.pdbx_seq_one_letter_code
_entity_poly.pdbx_strand_id
1 'polypeptide(L)'
;MKEETKKFFGAVGLEMNREKPATNCTGCQEDAVLLEGSQGYKYLGITEDSSSAIKRETFEKVKAEIIYRVDRLCMTKLNGVNMFRAINEHAISVINYHIGLLKLEPADFESLDLEIRQVL
;
A
#
# COMPACT_ATOMS: atom_id res chain seq x y z
N MET A 1 -21.39 -9.84 8.94
CA MET A 1 -20.66 -10.88 8.17
C MET A 1 -21.59 -12.07 7.95
N LYS A 2 -21.50 -12.82 6.84
CA LYS A 2 -22.40 -13.98 6.65
C LYS A 2 -22.16 -15.02 7.75
N GLU A 3 -23.23 -15.51 8.36
CA GLU A 3 -23.13 -16.51 9.45
C GLU A 3 -22.45 -17.81 9.02
N GLU A 4 -22.51 -18.14 7.73
CA GLU A 4 -21.77 -19.27 7.15
C GLU A 4 -20.25 -19.11 7.34
N THR A 5 -19.72 -17.89 7.16
CA THR A 5 -18.30 -17.61 7.33
C THR A 5 -17.89 -17.81 8.79
N LYS A 6 -18.68 -17.33 9.75
CA LYS A 6 -18.36 -17.52 11.18
C LYS A 6 -18.38 -18.99 11.59
N LYS A 7 -19.40 -19.73 11.15
CA LYS A 7 -19.50 -21.18 11.39
C LYS A 7 -18.32 -21.95 10.80
N PHE A 8 -17.88 -21.57 9.60
CA PHE A 8 -16.72 -22.18 8.97
C PHE A 8 -15.45 -21.93 9.81
N PHE A 9 -15.17 -20.69 10.19
CA PHE A 9 -14.01 -20.35 11.02
C PHE A 9 -14.00 -21.14 12.33
N GLY A 10 -15.14 -21.23 13.03
CA GLY A 10 -15.29 -22.04 14.22
C GLY A 10 -15.05 -23.54 13.97
N ALA A 11 -15.57 -24.08 12.86
CA ALA A 11 -15.39 -25.49 12.50
C ALA A 11 -13.92 -25.85 12.21
N VAL A 12 -13.14 -24.92 11.67
CA VAL A 12 -11.70 -25.13 11.40
C VAL A 12 -10.79 -24.70 12.56
N GLY A 13 -11.36 -24.23 13.68
CA GLY A 13 -10.61 -23.77 14.84
C GLY A 13 -9.88 -22.43 14.67
N LEU A 14 -10.36 -21.58 13.75
CA LEU A 14 -9.84 -20.22 13.54
C LEU A 14 -10.71 -19.20 14.28
N GLU A 15 -10.05 -18.20 14.88
CA GLU A 15 -10.70 -17.05 15.49
C GLU A 15 -10.43 -15.78 14.70
N MET A 16 -11.47 -14.96 14.51
CA MET A 16 -11.36 -13.71 13.77
C MET A 16 -11.03 -12.56 14.70
N ASN A 17 -9.95 -11.82 14.41
CA ASN A 17 -9.67 -10.55 15.06
C ASN A 17 -10.66 -9.50 14.55
N ARG A 18 -11.56 -9.01 15.42
CA ARG A 18 -12.64 -8.07 15.08
C ARG A 18 -12.16 -6.64 14.76
N GLU A 19 -10.96 -6.27 15.18
CA GLU A 19 -10.39 -4.94 14.94
C GLU A 19 -9.84 -4.79 13.51
N LYS A 20 -9.60 -5.90 12.81
CA LYS A 20 -9.03 -5.92 11.46
C LYS A 20 -10.05 -5.83 10.32
N PRO A 21 -11.17 -6.59 10.30
CA PRO A 21 -12.12 -6.53 9.21
C PRO A 21 -12.85 -5.19 9.26
N ALA A 22 -13.02 -4.60 8.08
CA ALA A 22 -13.79 -3.39 7.90
C ALA A 22 -14.96 -3.65 6.95
N THR A 23 -16.04 -2.88 7.08
CA THR A 23 -17.23 -3.01 6.24
C THR A 23 -17.82 -1.65 5.91
N ASN A 24 -18.38 -1.49 4.71
CA ASN A 24 -19.21 -0.34 4.35
C ASN A 24 -20.72 -0.64 4.53
N CYS A 25 -21.07 -1.81 5.06
CA CYS A 25 -22.44 -2.26 5.26
C CYS A 25 -22.83 -2.14 6.74
N THR A 26 -23.81 -1.30 7.04
CA THR A 26 -24.34 -1.08 8.40
C THR A 26 -24.83 -2.37 9.06
N GLY A 27 -25.40 -3.30 8.29
CA GLY A 27 -25.84 -4.61 8.79
C GLY A 27 -24.71 -5.56 9.21
N CYS A 28 -23.44 -5.17 9.05
CA CYS A 28 -22.27 -5.96 9.45
C CYS A 28 -21.43 -5.31 10.56
N GLN A 29 -21.90 -4.21 11.16
CA GLN A 29 -21.17 -3.42 12.16
C GLN A 29 -20.82 -4.21 13.44
N GLU A 30 -21.59 -5.22 13.80
CA GLU A 30 -21.29 -6.06 14.98
C GLU A 30 -20.04 -6.94 14.80
N ASP A 31 -19.66 -7.22 13.55
CA ASP A 31 -18.61 -8.18 13.20
C ASP A 31 -17.34 -7.52 12.64
N ALA A 32 -17.42 -6.25 12.25
CA ALA A 32 -16.37 -5.52 11.56
C ALA A 32 -16.49 -4.03 11.81
N VAL A 33 -15.37 -3.32 11.73
CA VAL A 33 -15.32 -1.86 11.87
C VAL A 33 -16.06 -1.22 10.70
N LEU A 34 -17.10 -0.42 10.97
CA LEU A 34 -17.83 0.31 9.93
C LEU A 34 -16.94 1.44 9.39
N LEU A 35 -16.79 1.49 8.06
CA LEU A 35 -16.07 2.56 7.37
C LEU A 35 -17.00 3.75 7.16
N GLU A 36 -16.74 4.86 7.83
CA GLU A 36 -17.54 6.08 7.73
C GLU A 36 -16.85 7.18 6.91
N GLY A 37 -17.61 7.83 6.02
CA GLY A 37 -17.18 9.03 5.30
C GLY A 37 -15.87 8.85 4.52
N SER A 38 -14.82 9.54 4.95
CA SER A 38 -13.49 9.56 4.31
C SER A 38 -12.55 8.44 4.78
N GLN A 39 -12.97 7.61 5.74
CA GLN A 39 -12.18 6.51 6.27
C GLN A 39 -11.91 5.48 5.17
N GLY A 40 -10.63 5.10 5.05
CA GLY A 40 -10.19 4.09 4.10
C GLY A 40 -9.79 2.80 4.80
N TYR A 41 -9.95 1.69 4.11
CA TYR A 41 -9.45 0.39 4.51
C TYR A 41 -8.15 0.07 3.77
N LYS A 42 -7.22 -0.59 4.46
CA LYS A 42 -5.95 -1.01 3.86
C LYS A 42 -6.05 -2.47 3.42
N TYR A 43 -6.11 -2.71 2.11
CA TYR A 43 -6.09 -4.05 1.53
C TYR A 43 -4.79 -4.28 0.75
N LEU A 44 -4.05 -5.34 1.10
CA LEU A 44 -2.77 -5.71 0.47
C LEU A 44 -1.74 -4.56 0.34
N GLY A 45 -1.75 -3.60 1.27
CA GLY A 45 -0.84 -2.44 1.20
C GLY A 45 -1.48 -1.17 0.65
N ILE A 46 -2.61 -1.28 -0.06
CA ILE A 46 -3.29 -0.19 -0.77
C ILE A 46 -4.40 0.37 0.11
N THR A 47 -4.54 1.69 0.16
CA THR A 47 -5.65 2.33 0.88
C THR A 47 -6.80 2.60 -0.07
N GLU A 48 -7.92 1.92 0.16
CA GLU A 48 -9.17 2.07 -0.57
C GLU A 48 -10.17 2.84 0.30
N ASP A 49 -10.97 3.73 -0.29
CA ASP A 49 -12.05 4.37 0.45
C ASP A 49 -13.33 3.52 0.49
N SER A 50 -14.39 4.04 1.12
CA SER A 50 -15.69 3.38 1.23
C SER A 50 -16.36 3.09 -0.13
N SER A 51 -15.89 3.73 -1.22
CA SER A 51 -16.30 3.49 -2.61
C SER A 51 -15.39 2.51 -3.36
N SER A 52 -14.42 1.90 -2.65
CA SER A 52 -13.37 1.06 -3.22
C SER A 52 -12.47 1.79 -4.23
N ALA A 53 -12.44 3.13 -4.20
CA ALA A 53 -11.55 3.90 -5.04
C ALA A 53 -10.16 4.02 -4.39
N ILE A 54 -9.12 3.82 -5.20
CA ILE A 54 -7.74 3.98 -4.77
C ILE A 54 -7.38 5.47 -4.81
N LYS A 55 -7.00 6.02 -3.66
CA LYS A 55 -6.60 7.42 -3.54
C LYS A 55 -5.20 7.65 -4.08
N ARG A 56 -4.98 8.81 -4.72
CA ARG A 56 -3.67 9.30 -5.16
C ARG A 56 -2.67 9.46 -4.01
N GLU A 57 -3.14 9.62 -2.77
CA GLU A 57 -2.33 9.57 -1.55
C GLU A 57 -1.51 8.27 -1.42
N THR A 58 -1.99 7.16 -1.99
CA THR A 58 -1.23 5.90 -2.04
C THR A 58 0.08 6.07 -2.81
N PHE A 59 0.08 6.88 -3.88
CA PHE A 59 1.28 7.18 -4.64
C PHE A 59 2.31 7.96 -3.82
N GLU A 60 1.87 8.95 -3.05
CA GLU A 60 2.75 9.74 -2.18
C GLU A 60 3.43 8.85 -1.11
N LYS A 61 2.70 7.87 -0.57
CA LYS A 61 3.27 6.88 0.36
C LYS A 61 4.31 5.99 -0.31
N VAL A 62 4.03 5.52 -1.52
CA VAL A 62 4.97 4.72 -2.33
C VAL A 62 6.24 5.50 -2.63
N LYS A 63 6.09 6.76 -3.03
CA LYS A 63 7.18 7.68 -3.29
C LYS A 63 8.04 7.92 -2.05
N ALA A 64 7.42 8.19 -0.90
CA ALA A 64 8.13 8.34 0.36
C ALA A 64 8.89 7.06 0.77
N GLU A 65 8.33 5.87 0.53
CA GLU A 65 9.01 4.59 0.78
C GLU A 65 10.26 4.41 -0.10
N ILE A 66 10.14 4.70 -1.40
CA ILE A 66 11.26 4.62 -2.34
C ILE A 66 12.36 5.59 -1.92
N ILE A 67 12.02 6.85 -1.62
CA ILE A 67 12.99 7.87 -1.19
C ILE A 67 13.67 7.46 0.12
N TYR A 68 12.92 6.96 1.10
CA TYR A 68 13.49 6.44 2.35
C TYR A 68 14.47 5.29 2.10
N ARG A 69 14.16 4.40 1.15
CA ARG A 69 15.07 3.30 0.81
C ARG A 69 16.32 3.79 0.09
N VAL A 70 16.19 4.78 -0.80
CA VAL A 70 17.32 5.43 -1.50
C VAL A 70 18.27 6.07 -0.50
N ASP A 71 17.76 6.89 0.43
CA ASP A 71 18.55 7.52 1.49
C ASP A 71 19.36 6.49 2.29
N ARG A 72 18.70 5.40 2.69
CA ARG A 72 19.37 4.28 3.36
C ARG A 72 20.44 3.58 2.51
N LEU A 73 20.26 3.50 1.19
CA LEU A 73 21.25 2.92 0.29
C LEU A 73 22.47 3.83 0.15
N CYS A 74 22.27 5.15 0.12
CA CYS A 74 23.35 6.15 0.12
C CYS A 74 24.24 6.05 1.37
N MET A 75 23.68 5.64 2.52
CA MET A 75 24.44 5.43 3.76
C MET A 75 25.24 4.11 3.80
N THR A 76 25.13 3.25 2.78
CA THR A 76 25.86 1.97 2.74
C THR A 76 27.26 2.11 2.15
N LYS A 77 28.08 1.05 2.28
CA LYS A 77 29.42 0.97 1.66
C LYS A 77 29.40 0.38 0.24
N LEU A 78 28.25 0.42 -0.44
CA LEU A 78 28.14 -0.08 -1.81
C LEU A 78 28.93 0.85 -2.75
N ASN A 79 29.59 0.28 -3.75
CA ASN A 79 30.12 1.08 -4.84
C ASN A 79 28.96 1.66 -5.69
N GLY A 80 29.22 2.71 -6.45
CA GLY A 80 28.19 3.39 -7.24
C GLY A 80 27.38 2.45 -8.13
N VAL A 81 28.05 1.51 -8.82
CA VAL A 81 27.38 0.54 -9.71
C VAL A 81 26.37 -0.32 -8.94
N ASN A 82 26.77 -0.86 -7.79
CA ASN A 82 25.90 -1.70 -6.97
C ASN A 82 24.79 -0.88 -6.28
N MET A 83 25.08 0.37 -5.91
CA MET A 83 24.09 1.28 -5.33
C MET A 83 22.99 1.61 -6.33
N PHE A 84 23.34 2.03 -7.54
CA PHE A 84 22.36 2.30 -8.60
C PHE A 84 21.55 1.06 -8.98
N ARG A 85 22.20 -0.12 -9.03
CA ARG A 85 21.47 -1.37 -9.25
C ARG A 85 20.43 -1.63 -8.15
N ALA A 86 20.81 -1.45 -6.89
CA ALA A 86 19.90 -1.66 -5.76
C ALA A 86 18.73 -0.65 -5.73
N ILE A 87 19.00 0.61 -6.08
CA ILE A 87 17.97 1.65 -6.21
C ILE A 87 16.97 1.27 -7.31
N ASN A 88 17.47 0.95 -8.50
CA ASN A 88 16.62 0.61 -9.65
C ASN A 88 15.77 -0.64 -9.38
N GLU A 89 16.39 -1.70 -8.85
CA GLU A 89 15.68 -2.95 -8.54
C GLU A 89 14.53 -2.72 -7.55
N HIS A 90 14.76 -1.93 -6.51
CA HIS A 90 13.73 -1.61 -5.53
C HIS A 90 12.64 -0.69 -6.10
N ALA A 91 13.03 0.45 -6.68
CA ALA A 91 12.07 1.45 -7.18
C ALA A 91 11.16 0.86 -8.27
N ILE A 92 11.73 0.14 -9.25
CA ILE A 92 10.96 -0.49 -10.33
C ILE A 92 10.01 -1.55 -9.77
N SER A 93 10.46 -2.36 -8.81
CA SER A 93 9.60 -3.39 -8.20
C SER A 93 8.39 -2.77 -7.47
N VAL A 94 8.62 -1.73 -6.68
CA VAL A 94 7.55 -1.06 -5.93
C VAL A 94 6.58 -0.35 -6.89
N ILE A 95 7.09 0.34 -7.92
CA ILE A 95 6.26 1.03 -8.92
C ILE A 95 5.41 0.02 -9.70
N ASN A 96 6.01 -1.09 -10.15
CA ASN A 96 5.31 -2.10 -10.95
C ASN A 96 4.11 -2.72 -10.23
N TYR A 97 4.18 -2.84 -8.89
CA TYR A 97 3.04 -3.30 -8.11
C TYR A 97 1.85 -2.33 -8.20
N HIS A 98 2.11 -1.02 -8.25
CA HIS A 98 1.09 0.02 -8.15
C HIS A 98 0.63 0.60 -9.51
N ILE A 99 1.40 0.40 -10.60
CA ILE A 99 1.11 1.00 -11.92
C ILE A 99 -0.23 0.55 -12.54
N GLY A 100 -0.66 -0.69 -12.26
CA GLY A 100 -1.95 -1.21 -12.75
C GLY A 100 -3.15 -0.75 -11.91
N LEU A 101 -2.89 -0.14 -10.76
CA LEU A 101 -3.89 0.24 -9.76
C LEU A 101 -4.11 1.76 -9.72
N LEU A 102 -3.04 2.51 -9.92
CA LEU A 102 -3.05 3.96 -9.95
C LEU A 102 -3.01 4.45 -11.40
N LYS A 103 -3.80 5.47 -11.72
CA LYS A 103 -3.68 6.21 -12.98
C LYS A 103 -2.46 7.14 -12.90
N LEU A 104 -1.27 6.56 -13.05
CA LEU A 104 -0.01 7.29 -13.07
C LEU A 104 0.25 7.83 -14.46
N GLU A 105 0.62 9.10 -14.53
CA GLU A 105 1.00 9.77 -15.78
C GLU A 105 2.53 9.82 -15.91
N PRO A 106 3.09 10.01 -17.12
CA PRO A 106 4.53 10.20 -17.33
C PRO A 106 5.18 11.21 -16.37
N ALA A 107 4.50 12.33 -16.10
CA ALA A 107 4.95 13.37 -15.19
C ALA A 107 5.15 12.88 -13.73
N ASP A 108 4.38 11.88 -13.29
CA ASP A 108 4.51 11.30 -11.95
C ASP A 108 5.83 10.55 -11.80
N PHE A 109 6.27 9.85 -12.86
CA PHE A 109 7.55 9.16 -12.90
C PHE A 109 8.72 10.14 -13.02
N GLU A 110 8.58 11.19 -13.82
CA GLU A 110 9.58 12.27 -13.93
C GLU A 110 9.81 12.96 -12.58
N SER A 111 8.74 13.25 -11.83
CA SER A 111 8.83 13.83 -10.49
C SER A 111 9.56 12.90 -9.51
N LEU A 112 9.23 11.61 -9.50
CA LEU A 112 9.88 10.64 -8.63
C LEU A 112 11.38 10.51 -8.95
N ASP A 113 11.72 10.40 -10.23
CA ASP A 113 13.10 10.29 -10.70
C ASP A 113 13.93 11.55 -10.36
N LEU A 114 13.35 12.74 -10.48
CA LEU A 114 13.98 13.98 -10.02
C LEU A 114 14.27 13.96 -8.52
N GLU A 115 13.33 13.52 -7.69
CA GLU A 115 13.51 13.46 -6.25
C GLU A 115 14.56 12.42 -5.83
N ILE A 116 14.59 11.26 -6.48
CA ILE A 116 15.64 10.26 -6.26
C ILE A 116 17.02 10.89 -6.54
N ARG A 117 17.15 11.64 -7.64
CA ARG A 117 18.41 12.32 -7.98
C ARG A 117 18.81 13.42 -7.00
N GLN A 118 17.85 14.05 -6.32
CA GLN A 118 18.15 15.07 -5.30
C GLN A 118 18.73 14.47 -4.01
N VAL A 119 18.51 13.18 -3.76
CA VAL A 119 19.05 12.46 -2.59
C VAL A 119 20.48 11.93 -2.83
N LEU A 120 20.82 11.68 -4.09
CA LEU A 120 22.12 11.16 -4.52
C LEU A 120 23.22 12.23 -4.52
#